data_AF-A0A4R4XSY9-F1
#
_entry.id   AF-A0A4R4XSY9-F1
#
_cell.length_a   1.000
_cell.length_b   1.000
_cell.length_c   1.000
_cell.angle_alpha   90.00
_cell.angle_beta   90.00
_cell.angle_gamma   90.00
#
_symmetry.space_group_name_H-M   'P 1'
#
loop_
_entity.id
_entity.type
_entity.pdbx_description
1 polymer ?
#
loop_
_entity_poly.entity_id
_entity_poly.type
_entity_poly.pdbx_seq_one_letter_code
_entity_poly.pdbx_strand_id
1 'polypeptide(L)'
;MEAATGEGFFARFLAQLAAPGIQQATDGDTVHLIDVITGSAATLTRAADGGTVRQAGPLRLWDAIEAAWDAWDQADRPGPEAFRMRIADGRQTIGHPTEPGLSFTLP
;
A
#
# COMPACT_ATOMS: atom_id res chain seq x y z
N MET A 1 14.79 5.48 12.14
CA MET A 1 15.73 5.48 11.00
C MET A 1 15.82 4.04 10.51
N GLU A 2 14.86 3.61 9.69
CA GLU A 2 14.72 2.22 9.20
C GLU A 2 14.47 2.29 7.69
N ALA A 3 15.28 3.08 7.00
CA ALA A 3 15.07 3.41 5.59
C ALA A 3 16.03 2.65 4.65
N ALA A 4 16.81 1.70 5.16
CA ALA A 4 17.86 1.04 4.39
C ALA A 4 17.95 -0.48 4.64
N THR A 5 16.84 -1.13 4.98
CA THR A 5 16.67 -2.57 4.79
C THR A 5 15.80 -2.78 3.54
N GLY A 6 16.09 -3.81 2.75
CA GLY A 6 15.28 -4.14 1.56
C GLY A 6 13.79 -4.28 1.89
N GLU A 7 13.48 -4.71 3.11
CA GLU A 7 12.12 -4.86 3.65
C GLU A 7 11.40 -3.51 3.85
N GLY A 8 12.06 -2.49 4.41
CA GLY A 8 11.47 -1.16 4.57
C GLY A 8 11.22 -0.44 3.24
N PHE A 9 12.09 -0.67 2.24
CA PHE A 9 11.85 -0.22 0.88
C PHE A 9 10.63 -0.92 0.26
N PHE A 10 10.53 -2.24 0.41
CA PHE A 10 9.45 -3.03 -0.20
C PHE A 10 8.08 -2.75 0.42
N ALA A 11 8.02 -2.55 1.74
CA ALA A 11 6.83 -2.12 2.44
C ALA A 11 6.23 -0.85 1.82
N ARG A 12 7.09 0.14 1.59
CA ARG A 12 6.70 1.41 0.99
C ARG A 12 6.29 1.24 -0.48
N PHE A 13 6.96 0.36 -1.22
CA PHE A 13 6.59 0.03 -2.60
C PHE A 13 5.18 -0.59 -2.67
N LEU A 14 4.90 -1.62 -1.88
CA LEU A 14 3.57 -2.26 -1.83
C LEU A 14 2.48 -1.30 -1.39
N ALA A 15 2.75 -0.49 -0.35
CA ALA A 15 1.78 0.51 0.10
C ALA A 15 1.44 1.54 -0.99
N GLN A 16 2.41 1.95 -1.80
CA GLN A 16 2.19 2.86 -2.92
C GLN A 16 1.44 2.20 -4.09
N LEU A 17 1.65 0.90 -4.33
CA LEU A 17 0.88 0.16 -5.33
C LEU A 17 -0.58 -0.07 -4.90
N ALA A 18 -0.79 -0.43 -3.63
CA ALA A 18 -2.12 -0.70 -3.07
C ALA A 18 -3.03 0.54 -3.08
N ALA A 19 -2.43 1.73 -3.01
CA ALA A 19 -3.17 2.97 -3.04
C ALA A 19 -2.39 4.08 -3.77
N PRO A 20 -2.44 4.03 -5.11
CA PRO A 20 -1.69 4.94 -5.94
C PRO A 20 -2.30 6.33 -5.88
N GLY A 21 -1.51 7.33 -5.46
CA GLY A 21 -1.96 8.71 -5.32
C GLY A 21 -2.26 9.14 -3.88
N ILE A 22 -2.09 8.25 -2.90
CA ILE A 22 -2.14 8.66 -1.49
C ILE A 22 -1.04 9.68 -1.18
N GLN A 23 -1.46 10.77 -0.55
CA GLN A 23 -0.57 11.65 0.19
C GLN A 23 -0.42 11.13 1.62
N GLN A 24 0.83 10.98 2.05
CA GLN A 24 1.16 10.59 3.43
C GLN A 24 1.68 11.80 4.20
N ALA A 25 1.12 12.03 5.39
CA ALA A 25 1.64 12.98 6.36
C ALA A 25 1.84 12.28 7.72
N THR A 26 2.76 12.77 8.54
CA THR A 26 2.98 12.26 9.90
C THR A 26 2.89 13.42 10.88
N ASP A 27 2.10 13.26 11.93
CA ASP A 27 1.97 14.19 13.05
C ASP A 27 2.14 13.43 14.38
N GLY A 28 3.26 13.65 15.06
CA GLY A 28 3.67 12.87 16.22
C GLY A 28 3.66 11.35 15.94
N ASP A 29 2.87 10.61 16.70
CA ASP A 29 2.69 9.17 16.56
C ASP A 29 1.61 8.76 15.55
N THR A 30 1.01 9.73 14.85
CA THR A 30 -0.07 9.49 13.88
C THR A 30 0.41 9.62 12.45
N VAL A 31 0.13 8.61 11.62
CA VAL A 31 0.30 8.65 10.16
C VAL A 31 -1.06 8.89 9.53
N HIS A 32 -1.15 9.86 8.64
CA HIS A 32 -2.33 10.19 7.85
C HIS A 32 -2.09 9.75 6.41
N LEU A 33 -3.08 9.07 5.83
CA LEU A 33 -3.14 8.68 4.44
C LEU A 33 -4.37 9.31 3.81
N ILE A 34 -4.18 10.08 2.73
CA ILE A 34 -5.26 10.84 2.08
C ILE A 34 -5.21 10.57 0.58
N ASP A 35 -6.28 10.02 0.04
CA ASP A 35 -6.51 9.94 -1.40
C ASP A 35 -7.46 11.08 -1.80
N VAL A 36 -6.90 12.13 -2.41
CA VAL A 36 -7.64 13.31 -2.85
C VAL A 36 -8.54 13.05 -4.06
N ILE A 37 -8.31 11.96 -4.80
CA ILE A 37 -9.08 11.61 -5.99
C ILE A 37 -10.40 10.95 -5.58
N THR A 38 -10.34 10.02 -4.63
CA THR A 38 -11.54 9.31 -4.16
C THR A 38 -12.16 9.93 -2.91
N GLY A 39 -11.46 10.86 -2.27
CA GLY A 39 -11.86 11.44 -0.97
C GLY A 39 -11.73 10.43 0.18
N SER A 40 -10.92 9.38 0.02
CA SER A 40 -10.69 8.38 1.06
C SER A 40 -9.56 8.80 1.99
N ALA A 41 -9.65 8.41 3.26
CA ALA A 41 -8.63 8.72 4.25
C ALA A 41 -8.45 7.60 5.27
N ALA A 42 -7.24 7.47 5.80
CA ALA A 42 -6.93 6.63 6.93
C ALA A 42 -5.98 7.33 7.90
N THR A 43 -6.09 7.03 9.19
CA THR A 43 -5.14 7.44 10.22
C THR A 43 -4.71 6.23 11.03
N LEU A 44 -3.40 6.05 11.17
CA LEU A 44 -2.79 5.09 12.09
C LEU A 44 -2.14 5.86 13.23
N THR A 45 -2.62 5.68 14.45
CA THR A 45 -1.96 6.20 15.66
C THR A 45 -1.20 5.06 16.34
N ARG A 46 0.12 5.20 16.47
CA ARG A 46 0.94 4.23 17.21
C ARG A 46 0.66 4.35 18.71
N ALA A 47 0.51 3.22 19.39
CA ALA A 47 0.49 3.13 20.84
C ALA A 47 1.38 1.99 21.32
N ALA A 48 1.73 1.98 22.62
CA ALA A 48 2.66 1.02 23.20
C ALA A 48 2.16 -0.44 23.15
N ASP A 49 0.85 -0.64 23.05
CA ASP A 49 0.14 -1.92 23.03
C ASP A 49 -0.43 -2.30 21.65
N GLY A 50 -0.17 -1.49 20.62
CA GLY A 50 -0.66 -1.71 19.26
C GLY A 50 -1.19 -0.44 18.62
N GLY A 51 -1.09 -0.33 17.30
CA GLY A 51 -1.62 0.83 16.57
C GLY A 51 -3.15 0.82 16.52
N THR A 52 -3.77 2.00 16.59
CA THR A 52 -5.21 2.17 16.28
C THR A 52 -5.36 2.72 14.87
N VAL A 53 -6.21 2.08 14.07
CA VAL A 53 -6.54 2.51 12.72
C VAL A 53 -7.95 3.09 12.66
N ARG A 54 -8.09 4.24 11.99
CA ARG A 54 -9.40 4.80 11.61
C ARG A 54 -9.40 5.07 10.11
N GLN A 55 -10.53 4.84 9.46
CA GLN A 55 -10.69 4.98 8.01
C GLN A 55 -12.02 5.62 7.67
N ALA A 56 -12.04 6.40 6.59
CA ALA A 56 -13.22 7.07 6.07
C ALA A 56 -13.18 7.14 4.53
N GLY A 57 -14.35 7.28 3.91
CA GLY A 57 -14.50 7.38 2.46
C GLY A 57 -14.72 6.02 1.77
N PRO A 58 -14.80 6.03 0.43
CA PRO A 58 -15.17 4.85 -0.36
C PRO A 58 -14.10 3.76 -0.39
N LEU A 59 -12.82 4.11 -0.24
CA LEU A 59 -11.72 3.15 -0.18
C LEU A 59 -11.27 2.94 1.26
N ARG A 60 -11.03 1.67 1.59
CA ARG A 60 -10.46 1.24 2.86
C ARG A 60 -8.93 1.18 2.72
N LEU A 61 -8.29 2.36 2.74
CA LEU A 61 -6.87 2.50 2.36
C LEU A 61 -5.91 1.64 3.18
N TRP A 62 -6.08 1.58 4.50
CA TRP A 62 -5.22 0.77 5.37
C TRP A 62 -5.46 -0.73 5.12
N ASP A 63 -6.72 -1.16 5.09
CA ASP A 63 -7.11 -2.55 4.79
C ASP A 63 -6.52 -3.00 3.42
N ALA A 64 -6.47 -2.12 2.42
CA ALA A 64 -5.87 -2.42 1.13
C ALA A 64 -4.34 -2.60 1.20
N ILE A 65 -3.67 -1.81 2.03
CA ILE A 65 -2.22 -1.95 2.29
C ILE A 65 -1.93 -3.25 3.04
N GLU A 66 -2.73 -3.59 4.07
CA GLU A 66 -2.60 -4.84 4.81
C GLU A 66 -2.85 -6.06 3.91
N ALA A 67 -3.89 -6.01 3.07
CA ALA A 67 -4.15 -7.09 2.11
C ALA A 67 -3.00 -7.28 1.11
N ALA A 68 -2.38 -6.20 0.64
CA ALA A 68 -1.22 -6.27 -0.23
C ALA A 68 0.01 -6.84 0.50
N TRP A 69 0.18 -6.49 1.78
CA TRP A 69 1.23 -7.04 2.64
C TRP A 69 1.06 -8.54 2.86
N ASP A 70 -0.14 -8.97 3.23
CA ASP A 70 -0.46 -10.38 3.46
C ASP A 70 -0.28 -11.22 2.19
N ALA A 71 -0.73 -10.70 1.04
CA ALA A 71 -0.53 -11.38 -0.24
C ALA A 71 0.96 -11.48 -0.61
N TRP A 72 1.77 -10.48 -0.27
CA TRP A 72 3.21 -10.51 -0.51
C TRP A 72 3.92 -11.50 0.41
N ASP A 73 3.56 -11.55 1.68
CA ASP A 73 4.12 -12.51 2.64
C ASP A 73 3.75 -13.95 2.26
N GLN A 74 2.49 -14.18 1.84
CA GLN A 74 2.02 -15.48 1.35
C GLN A 74 2.72 -15.92 0.05
N ALA A 75 3.15 -14.96 -0.78
CA ALA A 75 3.87 -15.20 -2.03
C ALA A 75 5.38 -15.46 -1.84
N ASP A 76 5.84 -15.68 -0.60
CA ASP A 76 7.26 -15.82 -0.24
C ASP A 76 8.08 -14.56 -0.55
N ARG A 77 7.45 -13.39 -0.34
CA ARG A 77 8.10 -12.09 -0.33
C ARG A 77 8.89 -11.77 -1.62
N PRO A 78 8.26 -11.87 -2.81
CA PRO A 78 8.95 -11.69 -4.08
C PRO A 78 9.56 -10.27 -4.21
N GLY A 79 10.71 -10.17 -4.88
CA GLY A 79 11.37 -8.90 -5.22
C GLY A 79 10.64 -8.11 -6.31
N PRO A 80 11.01 -6.83 -6.59
CA PRO A 80 10.24 -6.00 -7.53
C PRO A 80 10.33 -6.53 -8.95
N GLU A 81 11.41 -7.26 -9.28
CA GLU A 81 11.64 -7.91 -10.56
C GLU A 81 10.62 -8.99 -10.92
N ALA A 82 9.92 -9.54 -9.92
CA ALA A 82 8.85 -10.50 -10.13
C ALA A 82 7.56 -9.84 -10.65
N PHE A 83 7.39 -8.53 -10.44
CA PHE A 83 6.22 -7.78 -10.88
C PHE A 83 6.33 -7.39 -12.35
N ARG A 84 5.20 -7.37 -13.04
CA ARG A 84 5.08 -6.95 -14.43
C ARG A 84 4.14 -5.77 -14.55
N MET A 85 4.51 -4.83 -15.41
CA MET A 85 3.66 -3.71 -15.80
C MET A 85 2.98 -4.04 -17.13
N ARG A 86 1.67 -3.80 -17.20
CA ARG A 86 0.88 -3.87 -18.43
C ARG A 86 0.14 -2.55 -18.61
N ILE A 87 0.28 -1.96 -19.79
CA ILE A 87 -0.47 -0.77 -20.19
C ILE A 87 -1.41 -1.17 -21.32
N ALA A 88 -2.71 -1.05 -21.10
CA ALA A 88 -3.74 -1.32 -22.09
C ALA A 88 -4.99 -0.50 -21.78
N ASP A 89 -5.74 -0.10 -22.82
CA ASP A 89 -7.01 0.62 -22.69
C ASP A 89 -6.94 1.88 -21.81
N GLY A 90 -5.80 2.58 -21.87
CA GLY A 90 -5.57 3.79 -21.07
C GLY A 90 -5.37 3.52 -19.57
N ARG A 91 -5.20 2.25 -19.16
CA ARG A 91 -4.94 1.86 -17.77
C ARG A 91 -3.58 1.23 -17.64
N GLN A 92 -2.91 1.53 -16.54
CA GLN A 92 -1.68 0.86 -16.13
C GLN A 92 -2.00 -0.13 -15.00
N THR A 93 -1.60 -1.38 -15.18
CA THR A 93 -1.66 -2.42 -14.15
C THR A 93 -0.25 -2.85 -13.80
N ILE A 94 0.06 -2.95 -12.51
CA ILE A 94 1.27 -3.59 -12.02
C ILE A 94 0.84 -4.82 -11.23
N GLY A 95 1.42 -5.98 -11.51
CA GLY A 95 1.13 -7.15 -10.69
C GLY A 95 2.06 -8.33 -10.84
N HIS A 96 1.95 -9.27 -9.90
CA HIS A 96 2.65 -10.53 -9.96
C HIS A 96 1.96 -11.49 -10.95
N PRO A 97 2.69 -12.21 -11.82
CA PRO A 97 2.10 -13.06 -12.86
C PRO A 97 1.17 -14.17 -12.35
N THR A 98 1.44 -14.69 -11.15
CA THR A 98 0.71 -15.84 -10.58
C THR A 98 -0.03 -15.54 -9.29
N GLU A 99 0.11 -14.33 -8.72
CA GLU A 99 -0.51 -13.97 -7.44
C GLU A 99 -1.54 -12.86 -7.64
N PRO A 100 -2.84 -13.19 -7.77
CA PRO A 100 -3.89 -12.21 -8.03
C PRO A 100 -4.04 -11.14 -6.95
N GLY A 101 -3.71 -11.48 -5.70
CA GLY A 101 -3.70 -10.54 -4.57
C GLY A 101 -2.63 -9.45 -4.68
N LEU A 102 -1.66 -9.63 -5.58
CA LEU A 102 -0.60 -8.68 -5.90
C LEU A 102 -0.84 -8.06 -7.27
N SER A 103 -2.07 -7.59 -7.54
CA SER A 103 -2.45 -6.94 -8.80
C SER A 103 -3.11 -5.59 -8.53
N PHE A 104 -2.49 -4.54 -9.05
CA PHE A 104 -2.83 -3.15 -8.72
C PHE A 104 -3.11 -2.36 -10.00
N THR A 105 -4.21 -1.63 -10.02
CA THR A 105 -4.54 -0.71 -11.12
C THR A 105 -4.17 0.70 -10.70
N LEU A 106 -3.32 1.34 -11.50
CA LEU A 106 -2.90 2.72 -11.28
C LEU A 106 -3.84 3.67 -12.06
N PRO A 107 -4.04 4.91 -11.57
CA PRO A 107 -4.84 5.93 -12.24
C PRO A 107 -4.28 6.29 -13.63
#